data_AF-A0A5C9BPN5-F1
#
_entry.id   AF-A0A5C9BPN5-F1
#
_cell.length_a   1.000
_cell.length_b   1.000
_cell.length_c   1.000
_cell.angle_alpha   90.00
_cell.angle_beta   90.00
_cell.angle_gamma   90.00
#
_symmetry.space_group_name_H-M   'P 1'
#
loop_
_entity.id
_entity.type
_entity.pdbx_description
1 polymer ?
#
loop_
_entity_poly.entity_id
_entity_poly.type
_entity_poly.pdbx_seq_one_letter_code
_entity_poly.pdbx_strand_id
1 'polypeptide(L)' 'MTQVVLIETIGKVGLIRINRPEAMNALRHHRQ' A
#
# COMPACT_ATOMS: atom_id res chain seq x y z
N MET A 1 -9.31 -0.24 -11.63
CA MET A 1 -7.96 -0.63 -11.15
C MET A 1 -7.69 0.13 -9.88
N THR A 2 -7.74 -0.51 -8.72
CA THR A 2 -7.47 0.12 -7.41
C THR A 2 -6.01 -0.08 -7.04
N GLN A 3 -5.31 1.02 -6.76
CA GLN A 3 -3.93 1.00 -6.30
C GLN A 3 -3.88 0.36 -4.90
N VAL A 4 -3.25 -0.82 -4.78
CA VAL A 4 -3.18 -1.60 -3.53
C VAL A 4 -2.24 -0.96 -2.51
N VAL A 5 -1.29 -0.13 -2.96
CA VAL A 5 -0.33 0.57 -2.11
C VAL A 5 -0.17 2.01 -2.59
N LEU A 6 -0.54 2.98 -1.75
CA LEU A 6 -0.26 4.39 -1.97
C LEU A 6 1.08 4.74 -1.32
N ILE A 7 1.93 5.43 -2.07
CA ILE A 7 3.24 5.90 -1.61
C ILE A 7 3.22 7.43 -1.71
N GLU A 8 3.37 8.10 -0.58
CA GLU A 8 3.48 9.55 -0.51
C GLU A 8 4.70 9.92 0.34
N THR A 9 5.35 11.04 0.03
CA THR A 9 6.44 11.57 0.86
C THR A 9 5.98 12.88 1.48
N ILE A 10 5.96 12.93 2.81
CA ILE A 10 5.62 14.15 3.56
C ILE A 10 6.93 14.66 4.18
N GLY A 11 7.51 15.69 3.56
CA GLY A 11 8.83 16.21 3.92
C GLY A 11 9.93 15.17 3.68
N LYS A 12 10.47 14.59 4.76
CA LYS A 12 11.49 13.52 4.73
C LYS A 12 10.95 12.15 5.17
N VAL A 13 9.64 12.03 5.38
CA VAL A 13 8.99 10.80 5.85
C VAL A 13 8.22 10.14 4.70
N GLY A 14 8.51 8.87 4.43
CA GLY A 14 7.75 8.05 3.49
C GLY A 14 6.51 7.46 4.16
N LEU A 15 5.34 7.81 3.64
CA LEU A 15 4.05 7.25 4.04
C LEU A 15 3.65 6.16 3.04
N ILE A 16 3.52 4.93 3.53
CA ILE A 16 3.05 3.80 2.74
C ILE A 16 1.69 3.38 3.30
N ARG A 17 0.63 3.53 2.51
CA ARG A 17 -0.73 3.11 2.89
C ARG A 17 -1.12 1.88 2.08
N ILE A 18 -1.41 0.79 2.78
CA ILE A 18 -1.99 -0.41 2.17
C ILE A 18 -3.49 -0.17 2.04
N ASN A 19 -4.01 -0.29 0.82
CA ASN A 19 -5.41 -0.08 0.50
C ASN A 19 -6.02 -1.37 -0.03
N ARG A 20 -6.12 -2.38 0.84
CA ARG A 20 -6.70 -3.69 0.55
C ARG A 20 -7.72 -4.08 1.63
N PRO A 21 -8.78 -3.26 1.83
CA PRO A 21 -9.72 -3.43 2.93
C PRO A 21 -10.45 -4.79 2.89
N GLU A 22 -10.68 -5.35 1.70
CA GLU A 22 -11.33 -6.65 1.51
C GLU A 22 -10.53 -7.83 2.10
N ALA A 23 -9.23 -7.65 2.32
CA ALA A 23 -8.36 -8.63 2.95
C ALA A 23 -7.79 -8.13 4.29
N MET A 24 -8.48 -7.18 4.96
CA MET A 24 -8.00 -6.54 6.19
C MET A 24 -6.60 -5.93 6.06
N ASN A 25 -6.25 -5.42 4.87
CA ASN A 25 -4.92 -4.91 4.53
C ASN A 25 -3.79 -5.94 4.70
N ALA A 26 -4.10 -7.23 4.59
CA ALA A 26 -3.09 -8.29 4.62
C ALA A 26 -2.08 -8.13 3.48
N LEU A 27 -0.81 -8.05 3.87
CA LEU A 27 0.32 -8.02 2.96
C LEU A 27 0.38 -9.33 2.17
N ARG A 28 0.45 -9.22 0.85
CA ARG A 28 0.65 -10.36 -0.05
C ARG A 28 1.89 -10.09 -0.89
N HIS A 29 2.77 -11.08 -0.97
CA HIS A 29 3.89 -11.03 -1.90
C HIS A 29 3.39 -11.31 -3.33
N HIS A 30 3.71 -10.43 -4.27
CA HIS A 30 3.50 -10.70 -5.69
C HIS A 30 4.81 -11.26 -6.26
N ARG A 31 4.82 -12.52 -6.69
CA ARG A 31 5.88 -13.03 -7.57
C ARG A 31 5.43 -12.77 -9.00
N GLN A 32 6.19 -11.95 -9.73
CA GLN A 32 6.18 -11.96 -11.19
C GLN A 32 7.12 -13.07 -11.65
#